data_AF-A0A8B6DQS4-F1
#
_entry.id   AF-A0A8B6DQS4-F1
#
_cell.length_a   1.000
_cell.length_b   1.000
_cell.length_c   1.000
_cell.angle_alpha   90.00
_cell.angle_beta   90.00
_cell.angle_gamma   90.00
#
_symmetry.space_group_name_H-M   'P 1'
#
loop_
_entity.id
_entity.type
_entity.pdbx_description
1 polymer ?
#
loop_
_entity_poly.entity_id
_entity_poly.type
_entity_poly.pdbx_seq_one_letter_code
_entity_poly.pdbx_strand_id
1 'polypeptide(L)'
;MCWHTRINSDIGKANAAFYVLVPALHREAKLVALTVRLVSGEQVIRNQCTRYKELEGRLHQLWDQYTEGDITASRLLRDFGNIYGPSTD
;
A
#
# COMPACT_ATOMS: atom_id res chain seq x y z
N MET A 1 -6.38 5.14 -6.67
CA MET A 1 -6.54 5.53 -8.10
C MET A 1 -7.59 4.63 -8.73
N CYS A 2 -8.64 5.20 -9.34
CA CYS A 2 -9.71 4.43 -9.99
C CYS A 2 -9.20 3.78 -11.30
N TRP A 3 -9.74 2.62 -11.70
CA TRP A 3 -9.33 1.89 -12.91
C TRP A 3 -9.41 2.77 -14.17
N HIS A 4 -10.38 3.68 -14.22
CA HIS A 4 -10.55 4.63 -15.33
C HIS A 4 -9.39 5.63 -15.44
N THR A 5 -8.88 6.12 -14.31
CA THR A 5 -7.73 7.04 -14.27
C THR A 5 -6.46 6.35 -14.76
N ARG A 6 -6.27 5.07 -14.43
CA ARG A 6 -5.09 4.29 -14.80
C ARG A 6 -5.08 3.96 -16.30
N ILE A 7 -6.22 3.61 -16.89
CA ILE A 7 -6.36 3.45 -18.34
C ILE A 7 -6.04 4.75 -19.07
N ASN A 8 -6.58 5.88 -18.60
CA ASN A 8 -6.32 7.17 -19.23
C ASN A 8 -4.84 7.59 -19.10
N SER A 9 -4.17 7.19 -18.01
CA SER A 9 -2.73 7.39 -17.83
C SER A 9 -1.89 6.49 -18.74
N ASP A 10 -2.27 5.22 -18.93
CA ASP A 10 -1.57 4.27 -19.81
C ASP A 10 -1.68 4.68 -21.27
N ILE A 11 -2.86 5.18 -21.68
CA ILE A 11 -3.11 5.65 -23.04
C ILE A 11 -2.58 7.09 -23.26
N GLY A 12 -2.36 7.85 -22.19
CA GLY A 12 -1.85 9.24 -22.25
C GLY A 12 -2.83 10.26 -22.85
N LYS A 13 -4.08 9.88 -23.11
CA LYS A 13 -5.14 10.76 -23.62
C LYS A 13 -6.53 10.32 -23.13
N ALA A 14 -7.40 11.29 -22.91
CA ALA A 14 -8.83 11.06 -22.75
C ALA A 14 -9.49 10.82 -24.12
N ASN A 15 -10.54 9.99 -24.17
CA ASN A 15 -11.30 9.67 -25.39
C ASN A 15 -10.49 8.95 -26.49
N ALA A 16 -9.82 7.86 -26.12
CA ALA A 16 -9.13 6.99 -27.07
C ALA A 16 -10.10 6.29 -28.03
N ALA A 17 -9.65 6.07 -29.27
CA ALA A 17 -10.42 5.28 -30.22
C ALA A 17 -10.60 3.83 -29.72
N PHE A 18 -11.74 3.21 -30.06
CA PHE A 18 -12.14 1.92 -29.51
C PHE A 18 -11.06 0.83 -29.68
N TYR A 19 -10.40 0.78 -30.83
CA TYR A 19 -9.34 -0.20 -31.11
C TYR A 19 -8.09 -0.06 -30.22
N VAL A 20 -7.85 1.13 -29.65
CA VAL A 20 -6.77 1.37 -28.66
C VAL A 20 -7.26 1.04 -27.26
N LEU A 21 -8.54 1.29 -26.97
CA LEU A 21 -9.14 1.04 -25.67
C LEU A 21 -9.25 -0.46 -25.38
N VAL A 22 -9.62 -1.29 -26.36
CA VAL A 22 -9.80 -2.74 -26.22
C VAL A 22 -8.58 -3.45 -25.59
N PRO A 23 -7.34 -3.30 -26.11
CA PRO A 23 -6.17 -3.94 -25.51
C PRO A 23 -5.83 -3.39 -24.11
N ALA A 24 -6.04 -2.10 -23.85
CA ALA A 24 -5.83 -1.51 -22.52
C ALA A 24 -6.83 -2.08 -21.49
N LEU A 25 -8.11 -2.16 -21.88
CA LEU A 25 -9.16 -2.75 -21.05
C LEU A 25 -8.90 -4.23 -20.77
N HIS A 26 -8.39 -4.98 -21.76
CA HIS A 26 -8.04 -6.39 -21.60
C HIS A 26 -6.89 -6.60 -20.61
N ARG A 27 -5.88 -5.71 -20.62
CA ARG A 27 -4.78 -5.73 -19.64
C ARG A 27 -5.28 -5.45 -18.23
N GLU A 28 -6.12 -4.43 -18.05
CA GLU A 28 -6.74 -4.11 -16.76
C GLU A 28 -7.62 -5.25 -16.25
N ALA A 29 -8.44 -5.86 -17.11
CA ALA A 29 -9.28 -6.99 -16.73
C ALA A 29 -8.45 -8.19 -16.23
N LYS A 30 -7.30 -8.46 -16.86
CA LYS A 30 -6.35 -9.48 -16.39
C LYS A 30 -5.76 -9.13 -15.03
N LEU A 31 -5.35 -7.88 -14.82
CA LEU A 31 -4.82 -7.42 -13.54
C LEU A 31 -5.86 -7.53 -12.43
N VAL A 32 -7.09 -7.07 -12.67
CA VAL A 32 -8.20 -7.17 -11.71
C VAL A 32 -8.49 -8.63 -11.38
N ALA A 33 -8.54 -9.52 -12.37
CA ALA A 33 -8.75 -10.95 -12.14
C ALA A 33 -7.62 -11.57 -11.31
N LEU A 34 -6.36 -11.18 -11.54
CA LEU A 34 -5.22 -11.62 -10.73
C LEU A 34 -5.33 -11.10 -9.30
N THR A 35 -5.64 -9.81 -9.11
CA THR A 35 -5.81 -9.23 -7.77
C THR A 35 -6.95 -9.89 -7.01
N VAL A 36 -8.10 -10.13 -7.66
CA VAL A 36 -9.23 -10.84 -7.03
C VAL A 36 -8.85 -12.25 -6.61
N ARG A 37 -8.12 -12.99 -7.46
CA ARG A 37 -7.60 -14.33 -7.12
C ARG A 37 -6.58 -14.32 -5.99
N LEU A 38 -5.73 -13.29 -5.94
CA LEU A 38 -4.72 -13.11 -4.89
C LEU A 38 -5.35 -12.73 -3.54
N VAL A 39 -6.42 -11.94 -3.58
CA VAL A 39 -7.21 -11.56 -2.40
C VAL A 39 -8.03 -12.75 -1.91
N SER A 40 -8.68 -13.49 -2.81
CA SER A 40 -9.43 -14.70 -2.43
C SER A 40 -8.54 -15.84 -1.97
N GLY A 41 -7.29 -15.90 -2.48
CA GLY A 41 -6.26 -16.82 -2.01
C GLY A 41 -5.52 -16.39 -0.74
N GLU A 42 -6.01 -15.36 -0.03
CA GLU A 42 -5.48 -14.81 1.23
C GLU A 42 -4.04 -14.29 1.20
N GLN A 43 -3.32 -14.38 0.08
CA GLN A 43 -1.89 -14.03 0.00
C GLN A 43 -1.62 -12.54 0.27
N VAL A 44 -2.49 -11.66 -0.23
CA VAL A 44 -2.41 -10.22 0.03
C VAL A 44 -2.70 -9.92 1.50
N ILE A 45 -3.72 -10.56 2.08
CA ILE A 45 -4.06 -10.38 3.50
C ILE A 45 -2.88 -10.84 4.36
N ARG A 46 -2.30 -12.01 4.07
CA ARG A 46 -1.12 -12.53 4.77
C ARG A 46 0.05 -11.56 4.72
N ASN A 47 0.39 -11.03 3.54
CA ASN A 47 1.48 -10.06 3.42
C ASN A 47 1.18 -8.76 4.17
N GLN A 48 -0.04 -8.24 4.10
CA GLN A 48 -0.44 -7.05 4.87
C GLN A 48 -0.35 -7.34 6.37
N CYS A 49 -0.86 -8.48 6.85
CA CYS A 49 -0.77 -8.89 8.25
C CYS A 49 0.68 -9.02 8.73
N THR A 50 1.58 -9.61 7.93
CA THR A 50 3.01 -9.66 8.27
C THR A 50 3.58 -8.25 8.44
N ARG A 51 3.29 -7.35 7.50
CA ARG A 51 3.77 -5.97 7.55
C ARG A 51 3.21 -5.20 8.74
N TYR A 52 1.92 -5.39 9.05
CA TYR A 52 1.29 -4.80 10.23
C TYR A 52 1.89 -5.34 11.52
N LYS A 53 2.15 -6.65 11.62
CA LYS A 53 2.83 -7.25 12.78
C LYS A 53 4.24 -6.72 12.97
N GLU A 54 5.00 -6.52 11.89
CA GLU A 54 6.33 -5.91 11.96
C GLU A 54 6.28 -4.46 12.45
N LEU A 55 5.31 -3.67 11.96
CA LEU A 55 5.09 -2.29 12.39
C LEU A 55 4.68 -2.22 13.87
N GLU A 56 3.74 -3.07 14.27
CA GLU A 56 3.27 -3.17 15.65
C GLU A 56 4.38 -3.65 16.59
N GLY A 57 5.24 -4.57 16.16
CA GLY A 57 6.42 -5.00 16.91
C GLY A 57 7.42 -3.87 17.14
N ARG A 58 7.69 -3.05 16.12
CA ARG A 58 8.53 -1.85 16.26
C ARG A 58 7.91 -0.82 17.20
N LEU A 59 6.59 -0.66 17.14
CA LEU A 59 5.85 0.25 18.01
C LEU A 59 5.98 -0.18 19.47
N HIS A 60 5.75 -1.46 19.76
CA HIS A 60 5.91 -2.02 21.10
C HIS A 60 7.34 -1.90 21.60
N GLN A 61 8.35 -2.18 20.78
CA GLN A 61 9.74 -2.03 21.19
C GLN A 61 10.09 -0.58 21.59
N LEU A 62 9.61 0.41 20.83
CA LEU A 62 9.79 1.83 21.18
C LEU A 62 9.03 2.21 22.46
N TRP A 63 7.85 1.61 22.67
CA TRP A 63 7.06 1.81 23.87
C TRP A 63 7.75 1.21 25.11
N ASP A 64 8.34 0.03 24.99
CA ASP A 64 9.08 -0.65 26.06
C ASP A 64 10.30 0.19 26.50
N GLN A 65 11.06 0.72 25.54
CA GLN A 65 12.19 1.62 25.80
C GLN A 65 11.77 2.95 26.46
N TYR A 66 10.56 3.45 26.18
CA TYR A 66 10.02 4.61 26.89
C TYR A 66 9.65 4.25 28.34
N THR A 67 9.04 3.09 28.58
CA THR A 67 8.72 2.63 29.94
C THR A 67 9.95 2.33 30.79
N GLU A 68 11.06 1.92 30.17
CA GLU A 68 12.36 1.75 30.83
C GLU A 68 13.09 3.09 31.10
N GLY A 69 12.57 4.20 30.57
CA GLY A 69 13.12 5.55 30.77
C GLY A 69 14.27 5.93 29.83
N ASP A 70 14.59 5.07 28.87
CA ASP A 70 15.70 5.24 27.91
C ASP A 70 15.40 6.29 26.83
N ILE A 71 14.11 6.55 26.58
CA ILE A 71 13.68 7.55 25.60
C ILE A 71 12.72 8.58 26.19
N THR A 72 12.89 9.84 25.79
CA THR A 72 11.92 10.90 26.07
C THR A 72 10.68 10.78 25.18
N ALA A 73 9.50 11.10 25.71
CA ALA A 73 8.22 11.08 24.98
C ALA A 73 8.27 11.83 23.63
N SER A 74 9.00 12.93 23.54
CA SER A 74 9.17 13.71 22.29
C SER A 74 9.84 12.91 21.17
N ARG A 75 10.80 12.04 21.52
CA ARG A 75 11.51 11.19 20.56
C ARG A 75 10.64 10.01 20.13
N LEU A 76 9.89 9.40 21.06
CA LEU A 76 8.88 8.38 20.75
C LEU A 76 7.83 8.88 19.76
N LEU A 77 7.26 10.07 19.99
CA LEU A 77 6.25 10.65 19.11
C LEU A 77 6.80 10.99 17.71
N ARG A 78 8.06 11.45 17.64
CA ARG A 78 8.75 11.68 16.35
C ARG A 78 8.96 10.39 15.58
N ASP A 79 9.39 9.33 16.26
CA ASP A 79 9.64 8.04 15.65
C ASP A 79 8.32 7.38 15.20
N PHE A 80 7.22 7.56 15.94
CA PHE A 80 5.87 7.14 15.51
C PHE A 80 5.40 7.91 14.28
N GLY A 81 5.64 9.22 14.23
CA GLY A 81 5.36 10.03 13.04
C GLY A 81 6.13 9.56 11.81
N ASN A 82 7.35 9.03 11.98
CA ASN A 82 8.14 8.46 10.89
C ASN A 82 7.63 7.06 10.47
N ILE A 83 7.14 6.25 11.41
CA ILE A 83 6.59 4.91 11.14
C ILE A 83 5.25 4.97 10.40
N TYR A 84 4.38 5.92 10.77
CA TYR A 84 3.05 6.08 10.18
C TYR A 84 2.96 7.19 9.12
N GLY A 85 4.00 8.02 9.00
CA GLY A 85 4.08 9.07 8.00
C GLY A 85 4.17 8.48 6.59
N PRO A 86 3.73 9.22 5.56
CA PRO A 86 3.91 8.79 4.18
C PRO A 86 5.43 8.67 3.91
N SER A 87 5.89 7.45 3.63
CA SER A 87 7.22 7.24 3.05
C SER A 87 7.32 8.07 1.78
N THR A 88 8.07 9.17 1.83
CA THR A 88 8.61 9.82 0.63
C THR A 88 9.73 8.94 0.11
N ASP A 89 9.37 7.88 -0.61
CA ASP A 89 10.24 7.10 -1.49
C ASP A 89 9.69 7.22 -2.92
#